data_AF-A0A426QGZ6-F1
#
_entry.id   AF-A0A426QGZ6-F1
#
_cell.length_a   1.000
_cell.length_b   1.000
_cell.length_c   1.000
_cell.angle_alpha   90.00
_cell.angle_beta   90.00
_cell.angle_gamma   90.00
#
_symmetry.space_group_name_H-M   'P 1'
#
loop_
_entity.id
_entity.type
_entity.pdbx_description
1 polymer ?
#
loop_
_entity_poly.entity_id
_entity_poly.type
_entity_poly.pdbx_seq_one_letter_code
_entity_poly.pdbx_strand_id
1 'polypeptide(L)'
;MVATGFGHGRSAALVRDGQRCSSVCRDGADRPADPVVHGSSPADVAGAACLILLVFLALVVLWTQTRAVWLACALVLPVVLLALVVHSLQHPRSGKVLMIILAGTAVLAAAVLLNGGIIEKRLMTDVERVVSLLTTENVEGLDATGLRSRMPLWAEAWERIEARPLTGWGAGTSEMLIVSSGVKPPQSHFHNLYLQLLAEIGVVGLCLFLLWVGLALKTASTACGPRTRDFSLLLFLLAAIALFLLAGMFQIRHDDERGHFFLILFGALAVSRAMVAGSDPDRDGEQTQ
;
A
#
# COMPACT_ATOMS: atom_id res chain seq x y z
N MET A 1 -19.01 -75.09 38.97
CA MET A 1 -17.86 -74.22 39.34
C MET A 1 -18.27 -72.80 38.99
N VAL A 2 -18.95 -72.00 39.85
CA VAL A 2 -18.52 -71.40 41.15
C VAL A 2 -17.18 -70.68 40.95
N ALA A 3 -17.07 -69.35 40.97
CA ALA A 3 -17.34 -68.38 42.05
C ALA A 3 -17.46 -66.93 41.45
N THR A 4 -18.53 -66.13 41.60
CA THR A 4 -18.99 -65.22 42.69
C THR A 4 -18.33 -63.84 42.82
N GLY A 5 -19.18 -62.80 42.93
CA GLY A 5 -18.93 -61.44 43.45
C GLY A 5 -19.70 -60.35 42.67
N PHE A 6 -21.01 -60.11 42.83
CA PHE A 6 -21.80 -59.48 43.92
C PHE A 6 -21.45 -58.02 44.27
N GLY A 7 -22.44 -57.13 44.08
CA GLY A 7 -22.44 -55.73 44.53
C GLY A 7 -23.65 -54.93 44.02
N HIS A 8 -24.80 -55.10 44.66
CA HIS A 8 -26.06 -54.35 44.47
C HIS A 8 -25.99 -52.93 45.06
N GLY A 9 -26.79 -52.00 44.51
CA GLY A 9 -27.15 -50.74 45.18
C GLY A 9 -28.14 -49.87 44.39
N ARG A 10 -29.44 -50.11 44.58
CA ARG A 10 -30.55 -49.25 44.12
C ARG A 10 -30.86 -48.15 45.14
N SER A 11 -31.49 -47.08 44.65
CA SER A 11 -32.40 -46.13 45.32
C SER A 11 -31.82 -45.11 46.30
N ALA A 12 -32.09 -43.82 46.08
CA ALA A 12 -33.29 -43.18 46.63
C ALA A 12 -33.31 -41.67 46.33
N ALA A 13 -34.47 -41.20 45.85
CA ALA A 13 -34.86 -39.80 45.85
C ALA A 13 -35.08 -39.29 47.28
N LEU A 14 -34.72 -38.04 47.56
CA LEU A 14 -35.27 -37.28 48.68
C LEU A 14 -35.36 -35.79 48.31
N VAL A 15 -36.56 -35.43 47.88
CA VAL A 15 -37.14 -34.09 47.98
C VAL A 15 -37.56 -33.89 49.43
N ARG A 16 -37.23 -32.75 50.05
CA ARG A 16 -38.08 -32.06 51.04
C ARG A 16 -37.55 -30.68 51.43
N ASP A 17 -38.49 -29.73 51.40
CA ASP A 17 -38.73 -28.58 52.28
C ASP A 17 -37.56 -27.59 52.56
N GLY A 18 -37.69 -26.28 52.32
CA GLY A 18 -38.85 -25.43 52.50
C GLY A 18 -38.67 -24.63 53.78
N GLN A 19 -38.16 -23.39 53.69
CA GLN A 19 -38.44 -22.35 54.68
C GLN A 19 -38.13 -20.95 54.16
N ARG A 20 -39.16 -20.11 54.26
CA ARG A 20 -39.17 -18.66 54.01
C ARG A 20 -38.30 -17.96 55.07
N CYS A 21 -37.61 -16.89 54.67
CA CYS A 21 -37.35 -15.77 55.56
C CYS A 21 -37.65 -14.46 54.85
N SER A 22 -38.43 -13.63 55.52
CA SER A 22 -39.14 -12.45 55.05
C SER A 22 -38.34 -11.16 55.25
N SER A 23 -38.58 -10.21 54.35
CA SER A 23 -38.70 -8.75 54.58
C SER A 23 -37.63 -8.01 55.41
N VAL A 24 -36.84 -7.16 54.74
CA VAL A 24 -36.57 -5.78 55.20
C VAL A 24 -36.48 -4.86 53.96
N CYS A 25 -37.40 -3.91 53.86
CA CYS A 25 -37.28 -2.71 53.03
C CYS A 25 -36.91 -1.52 53.93
N ARG A 26 -36.26 -0.50 53.33
CA ARG A 26 -35.78 0.81 53.85
C ARG A 26 -34.30 0.84 54.24
N ASP A 27 -33.44 1.76 53.81
CA ASP A 27 -33.62 3.16 53.39
C ASP A 27 -32.66 3.57 52.26
N GLY A 28 -33.05 4.60 51.51
CA GLY A 28 -32.21 5.24 50.49
C GLY A 28 -31.11 6.11 51.10
N ALA A 29 -29.98 6.14 50.42
CA ALA A 29 -29.02 7.23 50.49
C ALA A 29 -28.41 7.42 49.10
N ASP A 30 -28.60 8.62 48.56
CA ASP A 30 -27.95 9.16 47.37
C ASP A 30 -26.49 8.74 47.30
N ARG A 31 -26.15 7.87 46.34
CA ARG A 31 -24.79 7.83 45.82
C ARG A 31 -24.72 8.89 44.73
N PRO A 32 -23.80 9.87 44.80
CA PRO A 32 -23.55 10.71 43.64
C PRO A 32 -23.19 9.77 42.49
N ALA A 33 -23.89 9.89 41.37
CA ALA A 33 -23.53 9.20 40.15
C ALA A 33 -22.08 9.57 39.85
N ASP A 34 -21.17 8.61 39.93
CA ASP A 34 -19.79 8.81 39.49
C ASP A 34 -19.86 9.40 38.07
N PRO A 35 -19.14 10.52 37.80
CA PRO A 35 -19.12 11.06 36.45
C PRO A 35 -18.59 9.94 35.56
N VAL A 36 -19.42 9.49 34.62
CA VAL A 36 -18.99 8.60 33.54
C VAL A 36 -17.98 9.39 32.74
N VAL A 37 -16.71 9.29 33.14
CA VAL A 37 -15.60 9.79 32.36
C VAL A 37 -15.63 8.96 31.09
N HIS A 38 -16.19 9.53 30.02
CA HIS A 38 -16.07 9.01 28.67
C HIS A 38 -14.59 9.10 28.26
N GLY A 39 -13.77 8.23 28.84
CA GLY A 39 -12.44 7.94 28.33
C GLY A 39 -12.62 7.49 26.90
N SER A 40 -11.99 8.20 25.97
CA SER A 40 -11.95 7.81 24.56
C SER A 40 -11.54 6.34 24.48
N SER A 41 -12.34 5.53 23.79
CA SER A 41 -12.02 4.11 23.69
C SER A 41 -10.67 3.94 23.00
N PRO A 42 -9.90 2.86 23.29
CA PRO A 42 -8.63 2.61 22.61
C PRO A 42 -8.73 2.65 21.08
N ALA A 43 -9.91 2.31 20.53
CA ALA A 43 -10.21 2.39 19.11
C ALA A 43 -10.36 3.84 18.58
N ASP A 44 -10.90 4.76 19.40
CA ASP A 44 -11.04 6.17 19.02
C ASP A 44 -9.68 6.88 19.03
N VAL A 45 -8.80 6.55 19.99
CA VAL A 45 -7.42 7.06 20.04
C VAL A 45 -6.60 6.54 18.85
N ALA A 46 -6.72 5.25 18.53
CA ALA A 46 -6.06 4.66 17.36
C ALA A 46 -6.55 5.27 16.03
N GLY A 47 -7.86 5.51 15.89
CA GLY A 47 -8.44 6.15 14.70
C GLY A 47 -7.94 7.58 14.50
N ALA A 48 -7.89 8.37 15.58
CA ALA A 48 -7.34 9.73 15.54
C ALA A 48 -5.85 9.73 15.18
N ALA A 49 -5.05 8.82 15.76
CA ALA A 49 -3.64 8.68 15.44
C ALA A 49 -3.41 8.31 13.96
N CYS A 50 -4.21 7.40 13.40
CA CYS A 50 -4.16 7.06 11.97
C CYS A 50 -4.50 8.26 11.08
N LEU A 51 -5.50 9.05 11.45
CA LEU A 51 -5.88 10.24 10.70
C LEU A 51 -4.76 11.29 10.72
N ILE A 52 -4.17 11.55 11.89
CA ILE A 52 -3.03 12.46 12.03
C ILE A 52 -1.84 11.99 11.19
N LEU A 53 -1.53 10.68 11.22
CA LEU A 53 -0.45 10.11 10.43
C LEU A 53 -0.71 10.27 8.91
N LEU A 54 -1.93 10.00 8.45
CA LEU A 54 -2.31 10.19 7.04
C LEU A 54 -2.15 11.64 6.60
N VAL A 55 -2.57 12.59 7.43
CA VAL A 55 -2.43 14.02 7.16
C VAL A 55 -0.96 14.42 7.10
N PHE A 56 -0.16 13.95 8.05
CA PHE A 56 1.29 14.19 8.06
C PHE A 56 1.96 13.64 6.79
N LEU A 57 1.66 12.40 6.41
CA LEU A 57 2.20 11.80 5.19
C LEU A 57 1.77 12.55 3.93
N ALA A 58 0.51 13.00 3.86
CA ALA A 58 0.02 13.83 2.76
C ALA A 58 0.77 15.16 2.65
N LEU A 59 1.02 15.83 3.79
CA LEU A 59 1.81 17.06 3.83
C LEU A 59 3.25 16.83 3.39
N VAL A 60 3.88 15.73 3.82
CA VAL A 60 5.22 15.35 3.35
C VAL A 60 5.22 15.16 1.84
N VAL A 61 4.24 14.44 1.27
CA VAL A 61 4.13 14.23 -0.19
C VAL A 61 3.95 15.55 -0.94
N LEU A 62 3.09 16.45 -0.46
CA LEU A 62 2.93 17.79 -1.02
C LEU A 62 4.26 18.58 -0.95
N TRP A 63 4.97 18.47 0.17
CA TRP A 63 6.25 19.14 0.38
C TRP A 63 7.38 18.58 -0.49
N THR A 64 7.34 17.29 -0.85
CA THR A 64 8.38 16.70 -1.73
C THR A 64 8.39 17.32 -3.13
N GLN A 65 7.29 17.97 -3.55
CA GLN A 65 7.15 18.64 -4.85
C GLN A 65 7.50 17.75 -6.06
N THR A 66 7.41 16.42 -5.89
CA THR A 66 7.68 15.44 -6.95
C THR A 66 6.41 15.18 -7.75
N ARG A 67 6.33 15.76 -8.95
CA ARG A 67 5.14 15.70 -9.84
C ARG A 67 4.69 14.28 -10.15
N ALA A 68 5.66 13.39 -10.32
CA ALA A 68 5.41 11.98 -10.55
C ALA A 68 4.61 11.34 -9.42
N VAL A 69 4.91 11.70 -8.17
CA VAL A 69 4.20 11.21 -6.99
C VAL A 69 2.80 11.83 -6.92
N TRP A 70 2.65 13.12 -7.24
CA TRP A 70 1.33 13.76 -7.29
C TRP A 70 0.41 13.10 -8.31
N LEU A 71 0.91 12.83 -9.52
CA LEU A 71 0.16 12.13 -10.57
C LEU A 71 -0.19 10.71 -10.16
N ALA A 72 0.77 9.95 -9.62
CA ALA A 72 0.53 8.59 -9.16
C ALA A 72 -0.51 8.55 -8.04
N CYS A 73 -0.43 9.48 -7.06
CA CYS A 73 -1.42 9.61 -6.01
C CYS A 73 -2.80 10.02 -6.55
N ALA A 74 -2.87 10.96 -7.49
CA ALA A 74 -4.12 11.39 -8.10
C ALA A 74 -4.83 10.26 -8.85
N LEU A 75 -4.09 9.29 -9.39
CA LEU A 75 -4.67 8.13 -10.09
C LEU A 75 -5.06 7.00 -9.12
N VAL A 76 -4.21 6.70 -8.13
CA VAL A 76 -4.38 5.53 -7.25
C VAL A 76 -5.31 5.81 -6.07
N LEU A 77 -5.20 6.97 -5.42
CA LEU A 77 -5.96 7.26 -4.20
C LEU A 77 -7.49 7.25 -4.40
N PRO A 78 -8.06 7.81 -5.48
CA PRO A 78 -9.51 7.75 -5.68
C PRO A 78 -10.04 6.33 -5.79
N VAL A 79 -9.31 5.44 -6.46
CA VAL A 79 -9.69 4.02 -6.61
C VAL A 79 -9.66 3.31 -5.26
N VAL A 80 -8.61 3.56 -4.47
CA VAL A 80 -8.48 3.00 -3.11
C VAL A 80 -9.59 3.51 -2.20
N LEU A 81 -9.85 4.83 -2.20
CA LEU A 81 -10.90 5.44 -1.39
C LEU A 81 -12.28 4.90 -1.76
N LEU A 82 -12.57 4.79 -3.06
CA LEU A 82 -13.83 4.21 -3.54
C LEU A 82 -13.98 2.76 -3.07
N ALA A 83 -12.94 1.94 -3.21
CA ALA A 83 -12.95 0.55 -2.76
C ALA A 83 -13.17 0.44 -1.24
N LEU A 84 -12.55 1.31 -0.44
CA LEU A 84 -12.77 1.38 1.01
C LEU A 84 -14.19 1.82 1.37
N VAL A 85 -14.75 2.81 0.67
CA VAL A 85 -16.12 3.28 0.88
C VAL A 85 -17.11 2.18 0.54
N VAL A 86 -16.99 1.56 -0.65
CA VAL A 86 -17.86 0.45 -1.09
C VAL A 86 -17.79 -0.70 -0.10
N HIS A 87 -16.59 -1.12 0.31
CA HIS A 87 -16.41 -2.18 1.29
C HIS A 87 -17.04 -1.84 2.66
N SER A 88 -16.87 -0.59 3.13
CA SER A 88 -17.44 -0.10 4.40
C SER A 88 -18.97 -0.09 4.37
N LEU A 89 -19.57 0.29 3.24
CA LEU A 89 -21.02 0.29 3.02
C LEU A 89 -21.60 -1.13 2.96
N GLN A 90 -20.88 -2.07 2.33
CA GLN A 90 -21.29 -3.48 2.23
C GLN A 90 -21.12 -4.27 3.53
N HIS A 91 -20.19 -3.84 4.40
CA HIS A 91 -19.88 -4.50 5.67
C HIS A 91 -19.94 -3.50 6.83
N PRO A 92 -21.15 -3.03 7.21
CA PRO A 92 -21.32 -2.05 8.27
C PRO A 92 -20.94 -2.65 9.63
N ARG A 93 -19.66 -2.53 10.00
CA ARG A 93 -19.14 -2.92 11.32
C ARG A 93 -19.27 -1.77 12.34
N SER A 94 -19.29 -0.52 11.87
CA SER A 94 -19.51 0.72 12.63
C SER A 94 -19.46 1.92 11.68
N GLY A 95 -20.43 2.85 11.78
CA GLY A 95 -20.43 4.10 10.99
C GLY A 95 -19.18 4.97 11.21
N LYS A 96 -18.42 4.73 12.29
CA LYS A 96 -17.17 5.43 12.60
C LYS A 96 -16.10 5.26 11.51
N VAL A 97 -16.02 4.08 10.86
CA VAL A 97 -15.00 3.83 9.82
C VAL A 97 -15.25 4.70 8.59
N LEU A 98 -16.50 4.81 8.16
CA LEU A 98 -16.88 5.69 7.06
C LEU A 98 -16.60 7.16 7.41
N MET A 99 -16.91 7.58 8.64
CA MET A 99 -16.61 8.94 9.11
C MET A 99 -15.10 9.25 9.12
N ILE A 100 -14.26 8.29 9.52
CA ILE A 100 -12.79 8.45 9.47
C ILE A 100 -12.30 8.58 8.03
N ILE A 101 -12.82 7.77 7.09
CA ILE A 101 -12.46 7.86 5.67
C ILE A 101 -12.86 9.22 5.08
N LEU A 102 -14.09 9.68 5.35
CA LEU A 102 -14.59 10.97 4.89
C LEU A 102 -13.80 12.13 5.50
N ALA A 103 -13.51 12.08 6.81
CA ALA A 103 -12.69 13.09 7.48
C ALA A 103 -11.27 13.13 6.91
N GLY A 104 -10.63 11.98 6.71
CA GLY A 104 -9.28 11.91 6.12
C GLY A 104 -9.26 12.46 4.69
N THR A 105 -10.27 12.13 3.89
CA THR A 105 -10.43 12.65 2.52
C THR A 105 -10.65 14.17 2.52
N ALA A 106 -11.48 14.68 3.43
CA ALA A 106 -11.73 16.11 3.56
C ALA A 106 -10.47 16.88 3.98
N VAL A 107 -9.66 16.34 4.90
CA VAL A 107 -8.40 16.97 5.30
C VAL A 107 -7.38 16.95 4.15
N LEU A 108 -7.28 15.85 3.41
CA LEU A 108 -6.43 15.77 2.22
C LEU A 108 -6.84 16.81 1.18
N ALA A 109 -8.14 16.93 0.90
CA ALA A 109 -8.67 17.94 -0.02
C ALA A 109 -8.37 19.37 0.46
N ALA A 110 -8.55 19.65 1.76
CA ALA A 110 -8.20 20.94 2.35
C ALA A 110 -6.70 21.24 2.22
N ALA A 111 -5.83 20.26 2.46
CA ALA A 111 -4.38 20.42 2.29
C ALA A 111 -4.01 20.77 0.84
N VAL A 112 -4.63 20.13 -0.15
CA VAL A 112 -4.43 20.45 -1.57
C VAL A 112 -4.90 21.88 -1.89
N LEU A 113 -6.09 22.27 -1.45
CA LEU A 113 -6.66 23.60 -1.69
C LEU A 113 -5.82 24.71 -1.05
N LEU A 114 -5.39 24.53 0.21
CA LEU A 114 -4.54 25.50 0.92
C LEU A 114 -3.15 25.66 0.27
N ASN A 115 -2.68 24.63 -0.43
CA ASN A 115 -1.41 24.67 -1.17
C ASN A 115 -1.59 24.97 -2.66
N GLY A 116 -2.78 25.42 -3.09
CA GLY A 116 -3.12 25.67 -4.49
C GLY A 116 -2.13 26.61 -5.19
N GLY A 117 -1.67 27.67 -4.52
CA GLY A 117 -0.70 28.61 -5.09
C GLY A 117 0.69 27.99 -5.37
N ILE A 118 1.12 27.00 -4.57
CA ILE A 118 2.37 26.27 -4.83
C ILE A 118 2.21 25.37 -6.05
N ILE A 119 1.06 24.70 -6.16
CA ILE A 119 0.71 23.81 -7.28
C ILE A 119 0.62 24.63 -8.58
N GLU A 120 -0.09 25.76 -8.55
CA GLU A 120 -0.25 26.66 -9.69
C GLU A 120 1.09 27.21 -10.18
N LYS A 121 1.90 27.77 -9.26
CA LYS A 121 3.24 28.27 -9.61
C LYS A 121 4.08 27.17 -10.24
N ARG A 122 4.04 25.95 -9.69
CA ARG A 122 4.77 24.79 -10.24
C ARG A 122 4.28 24.40 -11.64
N LEU A 123 2.97 24.40 -11.87
CA LEU A 123 2.37 24.05 -13.16
C LEU A 123 2.70 25.10 -14.23
N MET A 124 2.62 26.39 -13.90
CA MET A 124 2.95 27.47 -14.84
C MET A 124 4.42 27.43 -15.26
N THR A 125 5.34 27.21 -14.33
CA THR A 125 6.76 27.04 -14.67
C THR A 125 6.99 25.84 -15.60
N ASP A 126 6.10 24.85 -15.64
CA ASP A 126 6.23 23.71 -16.55
C ASP A 126 5.74 23.97 -17.94
N VAL A 127 4.62 24.67 -18.04
CA VAL A 127 4.13 25.14 -19.33
C VAL A 127 5.19 26.02 -19.99
N GLU A 128 5.79 26.95 -19.24
CA GLU A 128 6.89 27.79 -19.74
C GLU A 128 8.11 26.97 -20.18
N ARG A 129 8.49 25.92 -19.43
CA ARG A 129 9.61 25.04 -19.78
C ARG A 129 9.34 24.22 -21.05
N VAL A 130 8.13 23.67 -21.19
CA VAL A 130 7.77 22.90 -22.38
C VAL A 130 7.68 23.82 -23.59
N VAL A 131 7.06 24.98 -23.46
CA VAL A 131 6.97 25.98 -24.53
C VAL A 131 8.37 26.41 -24.96
N SER A 132 9.27 26.74 -24.03
CA SER A 132 10.65 27.15 -24.37
C SER A 132 11.47 26.04 -25.04
N LEU A 133 11.22 24.75 -24.75
CA LEU A 133 11.82 23.63 -25.49
C LEU A 133 11.28 23.51 -26.93
N LEU A 134 10.05 23.94 -27.18
CA LEU A 134 9.41 23.88 -28.50
C LEU A 134 9.67 25.14 -29.35
N THR A 135 9.98 26.28 -28.72
CA THR A 135 10.04 27.58 -29.41
C THR A 135 11.45 28.15 -29.62
N THR A 136 12.48 27.62 -28.97
CA THR A 136 13.84 28.20 -29.03
C THR A 136 14.88 27.17 -29.49
N GLU A 137 15.59 27.49 -30.59
CA GLU A 137 16.71 26.70 -31.15
C GLU A 137 18.02 26.86 -30.36
N ASN A 138 18.18 27.94 -29.58
CA ASN A 138 19.37 28.19 -28.76
C ASN A 138 18.96 28.47 -27.32
N VAL A 139 19.26 27.53 -26.44
CA VAL A 139 18.86 27.55 -25.03
C VAL A 139 20.10 27.40 -24.15
N GLU A 140 21.02 28.34 -24.26
CA GLU A 140 22.08 28.56 -23.28
C GLU A 140 21.47 29.32 -22.09
N GLY A 141 21.35 28.65 -20.94
CA GLY A 141 20.99 29.32 -19.68
C GLY A 141 19.73 28.83 -18.95
N LEU A 142 18.98 27.85 -19.47
CA LEU A 142 17.91 27.21 -18.68
C LEU A 142 18.47 26.03 -17.87
N ASP A 143 18.35 26.13 -16.54
CA ASP A 143 18.86 25.18 -15.54
C ASP A 143 18.68 23.70 -15.92
N ALA A 144 19.72 22.91 -15.68
CA ALA A 144 19.86 21.47 -15.98
C ALA A 144 18.99 20.55 -15.08
N THR A 145 17.74 20.93 -14.80
CA THR A 145 16.85 20.18 -13.91
C THR A 145 15.54 19.78 -14.61
N GLY A 146 15.00 18.61 -14.26
CA GLY A 146 13.69 18.15 -14.75
C GLY A 146 13.73 17.45 -16.12
N LEU A 147 12.86 17.84 -17.05
CA LEU A 147 12.66 17.14 -18.33
C LEU A 147 13.87 17.27 -19.28
N ARG A 148 14.53 18.43 -19.29
CA ARG A 148 15.67 18.69 -20.18
C ARG A 148 16.90 17.83 -19.83
N SER A 149 17.14 17.53 -18.55
CA SER A 149 18.23 16.62 -18.17
C SER A 149 17.91 15.16 -18.49
N ARG A 150 16.63 14.81 -18.67
CA ARG A 150 16.19 13.45 -18.98
C ARG A 150 16.17 13.14 -20.47
N MET A 151 15.93 14.12 -21.34
CA MET A 151 15.88 13.89 -22.79
C MET A 151 17.17 13.25 -23.35
N PRO A 152 18.38 13.74 -23.04
CA PRO A 152 19.62 13.09 -23.48
C PRO A 152 19.77 11.68 -22.91
N LEU A 153 19.35 11.46 -21.66
CA LEU A 153 19.38 10.14 -21.03
C LEU A 153 18.44 9.16 -21.71
N TRP A 154 17.23 9.60 -22.09
CA TRP A 154 16.25 8.75 -22.74
C TRP A 154 16.63 8.45 -24.18
N ALA A 155 17.22 9.42 -24.89
CA ALA A 155 17.81 9.19 -26.22
C ALA A 155 18.92 8.13 -26.13
N GLU A 156 19.84 8.29 -25.17
CA GLU A 156 20.90 7.33 -24.91
C GLU A 156 20.35 5.93 -24.56
N ALA A 157 19.37 5.85 -23.66
CA ALA A 157 18.74 4.59 -23.31
C ALA A 157 18.17 3.91 -24.56
N TRP A 158 17.52 4.67 -25.43
CA TRP A 158 16.92 4.16 -26.65
C TRP A 158 17.98 3.60 -27.62
N GLU A 159 19.08 4.32 -27.84
CA GLU A 159 20.19 3.83 -28.66
C GLU A 159 20.76 2.51 -28.12
N ARG A 160 20.90 2.38 -26.79
CA ARG A 160 21.35 1.13 -26.16
C ARG A 160 20.36 -0.01 -26.31
N ILE A 161 19.06 0.29 -26.19
CA ILE A 161 17.98 -0.68 -26.37
C ILE A 161 17.99 -1.20 -27.81
N GLU A 162 18.10 -0.32 -28.81
CA GLU A 162 18.14 -0.71 -30.22
C GLU A 162 19.36 -1.60 -30.54
N ALA A 163 20.50 -1.34 -29.90
CA ALA A 163 21.71 -2.13 -30.10
C ALA A 163 21.62 -3.55 -29.50
N ARG A 164 20.92 -3.74 -28.37
CA ARG A 164 20.80 -5.03 -27.66
C ARG A 164 19.41 -5.26 -27.05
N PRO A 165 18.35 -5.40 -27.87
CA PRO A 165 16.97 -5.33 -27.39
C PRO A 165 16.55 -6.52 -26.52
N LEU A 166 17.13 -7.71 -26.73
CA LEU A 166 16.69 -8.92 -26.04
C LEU A 166 17.25 -9.04 -24.63
N THR A 167 18.56 -8.86 -24.47
CA THR A 167 19.30 -9.13 -23.22
C THR A 167 19.88 -7.88 -22.57
N GLY A 168 19.86 -6.73 -23.25
CA GLY A 168 20.49 -5.51 -22.76
C GLY A 168 22.01 -5.60 -22.66
N TRP A 169 22.58 -4.72 -21.84
CA TRP A 169 24.02 -4.51 -21.65
C TRP A 169 24.59 -5.08 -20.35
N GLY A 170 23.74 -5.62 -19.48
CA GLY A 170 24.06 -6.14 -18.15
C GLY A 170 23.37 -5.34 -17.03
N ALA A 171 22.94 -6.02 -15.96
CA ALA A 171 22.35 -5.37 -14.79
C ALA A 171 23.35 -4.43 -14.10
N GLY A 172 22.90 -3.24 -13.70
CA GLY A 172 23.74 -2.22 -13.06
C GLY A 172 24.72 -1.51 -14.01
N THR A 173 24.52 -1.57 -15.32
CA THR A 173 25.40 -0.91 -16.30
C THR A 173 24.99 0.52 -16.64
N SER A 174 23.85 1.01 -16.13
CA SER A 174 23.30 2.33 -16.46
C SER A 174 24.30 3.48 -16.36
N GLU A 175 25.04 3.57 -15.25
CA GLU A 175 26.03 4.64 -15.05
C GLU A 175 27.14 4.57 -16.11
N MET A 176 27.67 3.37 -16.38
CA MET A 176 28.70 3.17 -17.40
C MET A 176 28.21 3.57 -18.79
N LEU A 177 26.97 3.19 -19.14
CA LEU A 177 26.37 3.52 -20.43
C LEU A 177 26.22 5.05 -20.59
N ILE A 178 25.70 5.73 -19.57
CA ILE A 178 25.50 7.18 -19.55
C ILE A 178 26.84 7.93 -19.62
N VAL A 179 27.85 7.50 -18.87
CA VAL A 179 29.17 8.13 -18.89
C VAL A 179 29.82 7.96 -20.27
N SER A 180 29.67 6.79 -20.90
CA SER A 180 30.27 6.49 -22.20
C SER A 180 29.69 7.30 -23.36
N SER A 181 28.49 7.88 -23.22
CA SER A 181 27.85 8.68 -24.26
C SER A 181 28.17 10.17 -24.18
N GLY A 182 28.94 10.61 -23.18
CA GLY A 182 29.30 12.01 -23.02
C GLY A 182 28.18 12.88 -22.43
N VAL A 183 27.10 12.28 -21.92
CA VAL A 183 26.11 13.03 -21.11
C VAL A 183 26.80 13.56 -19.85
N LYS A 184 26.70 14.88 -19.62
CA LYS A 184 27.42 15.56 -18.54
C LYS A 184 27.07 14.97 -17.16
N PRO A 185 28.07 14.69 -16.30
CA PRO A 185 27.84 14.27 -14.92
C PRO A 185 27.01 15.30 -14.12
N PRO A 186 26.32 14.89 -13.03
CA PRO A 186 26.32 13.58 -12.40
C PRO A 186 24.98 12.83 -12.62
N GLN A 187 24.87 12.06 -13.70
CA GLN A 187 23.71 11.19 -13.92
C GLN A 187 24.17 9.73 -13.87
N SER A 188 23.63 8.95 -12.94
CA SER A 188 23.97 7.52 -12.77
C SER A 188 22.90 6.57 -13.30
N HIS A 189 21.72 7.10 -13.66
CA HIS A 189 20.57 6.29 -14.07
C HIS A 189 19.61 7.05 -14.99
N PHE A 190 18.78 6.33 -15.75
CA PHE A 190 17.96 6.90 -16.84
C PHE A 190 16.69 7.66 -16.39
N HIS A 191 16.44 7.76 -15.09
CA HIS A 191 15.22 8.34 -14.48
C HIS A 191 13.90 7.78 -15.02
N ASN A 192 13.93 6.57 -15.58
CA ASN A 192 12.77 5.82 -16.01
C ASN A 192 13.09 4.32 -15.83
N LEU A 193 12.38 3.66 -14.94
CA LEU A 193 12.58 2.26 -14.59
C LEU A 193 12.49 1.36 -15.82
N TYR A 194 11.54 1.62 -16.72
CA TYR A 194 11.32 0.78 -17.90
C TYR A 194 12.44 0.92 -18.92
N LEU A 195 12.88 2.16 -19.18
CA LEU A 195 14.02 2.39 -20.07
C LEU A 195 15.29 1.78 -19.49
N GLN A 196 15.48 1.87 -18.17
CA GLN A 196 16.62 1.26 -17.52
C GLN A 196 16.60 -0.27 -17.61
N LEU A 197 15.48 -0.91 -17.25
CA LEU A 197 15.35 -2.36 -17.36
C LEU A 197 15.58 -2.84 -18.81
N LEU A 198 15.05 -2.10 -19.80
CA LEU A 198 15.28 -2.42 -21.21
C LEU A 198 16.75 -2.24 -21.62
N ALA A 199 17.41 -1.17 -21.19
CA ALA A 199 18.83 -0.94 -21.52
C ALA A 199 19.74 -1.98 -20.84
N GLU A 200 19.47 -2.32 -19.57
CA GLU A 200 20.33 -3.22 -18.79
C GLU A 200 20.07 -4.70 -19.06
N ILE A 201 18.81 -5.14 -19.04
CA ILE A 201 18.45 -6.56 -19.08
C ILE A 201 17.52 -6.91 -20.25
N GLY A 202 17.23 -5.95 -21.11
CA GLY A 202 16.45 -6.15 -22.34
C GLY A 202 14.98 -6.49 -22.08
N VAL A 203 14.30 -6.82 -23.18
CA VAL A 203 12.88 -7.24 -23.16
C VAL A 203 12.69 -8.50 -22.30
N VAL A 204 13.65 -9.43 -22.31
CA VAL A 204 13.57 -10.65 -21.50
C VAL A 204 13.51 -10.29 -20.01
N GLY A 205 14.42 -9.44 -19.54
CA GLY A 205 14.45 -9.01 -18.16
C GLY A 205 13.22 -8.20 -17.76
N LEU A 206 12.74 -7.30 -18.63
CA LEU A 206 11.50 -6.56 -18.40
C LEU A 206 10.29 -7.51 -18.28
N CYS A 207 10.17 -8.50 -19.16
CA CYS A 207 9.10 -9.49 -19.08
C CYS A 207 9.14 -10.30 -17.79
N LEU A 208 10.33 -10.71 -17.33
CA LEU A 208 10.48 -11.40 -16.05
C LEU A 208 10.09 -10.52 -14.86
N PHE A 209 10.48 -9.25 -14.87
CA PHE A 209 10.05 -8.27 -13.87
C PHE A 209 8.53 -8.12 -13.84
N LEU A 210 7.89 -7.91 -14.99
CA LEU A 210 6.43 -7.78 -15.09
C LEU A 210 5.70 -9.07 -14.73
N LEU A 211 6.26 -10.23 -15.08
CA LEU A 211 5.72 -11.53 -14.66
C LEU A 211 5.76 -11.68 -13.15
N TRP A 212 6.88 -11.33 -12.51
CA TRP A 212 7.00 -11.36 -11.06
C TRP A 212 5.99 -10.44 -10.37
N VAL A 213 5.82 -9.21 -10.87
CA VAL A 213 4.76 -8.29 -10.41
C VAL A 213 3.37 -8.92 -10.61
N GLY A 214 3.10 -9.50 -11.78
CA GLY A 214 1.82 -10.14 -12.09
C GLY A 214 1.50 -11.33 -11.16
N LEU A 215 2.51 -12.14 -10.82
CA LEU A 215 2.37 -13.23 -9.85
C LEU A 215 2.12 -12.71 -8.43
N ALA A 216 2.80 -11.63 -8.02
CA ALA A 216 2.53 -10.97 -6.73
C ALA A 216 1.09 -10.44 -6.67
N LEU A 217 0.59 -9.84 -7.76
CA LEU A 217 -0.80 -9.36 -7.85
C LEU A 217 -1.81 -10.52 -7.82
N LYS A 218 -1.54 -11.61 -8.56
CA LYS A 218 -2.40 -12.79 -8.61
C LYS A 218 -2.51 -13.44 -7.23
N THR A 219 -1.38 -13.68 -6.57
CA THR A 219 -1.36 -14.27 -5.22
C THR A 219 -2.07 -13.38 -4.21
N ALA A 220 -1.92 -12.06 -4.32
CA ALA A 220 -2.63 -11.12 -3.47
C ALA A 220 -4.16 -11.17 -3.70
N SER A 221 -4.63 -11.26 -4.94
CA SER A 221 -6.07 -11.29 -5.25
C SER A 221 -6.75 -12.62 -4.92
N THR A 222 -6.06 -13.76 -5.09
CA THR A 222 -6.62 -15.09 -4.78
C THR A 222 -6.71 -15.37 -3.28
N ALA A 223 -5.98 -14.62 -2.45
CA ALA A 223 -5.96 -14.80 -1.00
C ALA A 223 -7.10 -14.08 -0.26
N CYS A 224 -7.98 -13.35 -0.96
CA CYS A 224 -9.05 -12.58 -0.34
C CYS A 224 -10.43 -13.16 -0.67
N GLY A 225 -11.06 -13.77 0.33
CA GLY A 225 -12.51 -13.90 0.35
C GLY A 225 -13.14 -12.54 0.69
N PRO A 226 -14.37 -12.24 0.26
CA PRO A 226 -15.04 -10.95 0.50
C PRO A 226 -15.27 -10.60 1.98
N ARG A 227 -14.94 -11.49 2.92
CA ARG A 227 -15.21 -11.36 4.37
C ARG A 227 -13.97 -11.25 5.26
N THR A 228 -12.76 -11.37 4.72
CA THR A 228 -11.55 -11.48 5.54
C THR A 228 -11.00 -10.12 5.99
N ARG A 229 -10.37 -10.12 7.17
CA ARG A 229 -9.67 -8.99 7.80
C ARG A 229 -8.54 -8.41 6.93
N ASP A 230 -8.20 -9.13 5.86
CA ASP A 230 -7.09 -8.89 4.94
C ASP A 230 -7.40 -7.93 3.79
N PHE A 231 -8.67 -7.51 3.58
CA PHE A 231 -9.03 -6.62 2.46
C PHE A 231 -8.25 -5.30 2.46
N SER A 232 -8.12 -4.65 3.62
CA SER A 232 -7.37 -3.40 3.74
C SER A 232 -5.88 -3.58 3.48
N LEU A 233 -5.31 -4.73 3.88
CA LEU A 233 -3.91 -5.05 3.61
C LEU A 233 -3.70 -5.33 2.12
N LEU A 234 -4.58 -6.11 1.50
CA LEU A 234 -4.57 -6.35 0.05
C LEU A 234 -4.63 -5.01 -0.70
N LEU A 235 -5.60 -4.17 -0.38
CA LEU A 235 -5.80 -2.89 -1.05
C LEU A 235 -4.59 -1.97 -0.88
N PHE A 236 -3.99 -1.94 0.31
CA PHE A 236 -2.75 -1.21 0.55
C PHE A 236 -1.60 -1.73 -0.32
N LEU A 237 -1.44 -3.05 -0.43
CA LEU A 237 -0.39 -3.67 -1.25
C LEU A 237 -0.59 -3.39 -2.74
N LEU A 238 -1.83 -3.50 -3.24
CA LEU A 238 -2.17 -3.15 -4.61
C LEU A 238 -1.88 -1.68 -4.90
N ALA A 239 -2.24 -0.79 -3.96
CA ALA A 239 -1.96 0.63 -4.07
C ALA A 239 -0.45 0.91 -4.08
N ALA A 240 0.33 0.23 -3.23
CA ALA A 240 1.78 0.37 -3.17
C ALA A 240 2.46 -0.09 -4.46
N ILE A 241 2.04 -1.23 -5.03
CA ILE A 241 2.54 -1.71 -6.33
C ILE A 241 2.17 -0.73 -7.43
N ALA A 242 0.92 -0.27 -7.50
CA ALA A 242 0.48 0.69 -8.51
C ALA A 242 1.27 2.01 -8.42
N LEU A 243 1.44 2.55 -7.22
CA LEU A 243 2.24 3.76 -6.98
C LEU A 243 3.71 3.55 -7.38
N PHE A 244 4.29 2.40 -7.06
CA PHE A 244 5.67 2.06 -7.44
C PHE A 244 5.84 2.02 -8.96
N LEU A 245 4.95 1.33 -9.68
CA LEU A 245 5.01 1.19 -11.13
C LEU A 245 4.77 2.53 -11.85
N LEU A 246 3.82 3.33 -11.38
CA LEU A 246 3.51 4.65 -11.94
C LEU A 246 4.64 5.65 -11.67
N ALA A 247 5.15 5.69 -10.44
CA ALA A 247 6.31 6.53 -10.10
C ALA A 247 7.56 6.09 -10.87
N GLY A 248 7.70 4.79 -11.16
CA GLY A 248 8.76 4.19 -11.97
C GLY A 248 8.89 4.77 -13.38
N MET A 249 7.84 5.39 -13.93
CA MET A 249 7.94 6.09 -15.23
C MET A 249 8.83 7.33 -15.20
N PHE A 250 9.01 7.93 -14.03
CA PHE A 250 9.63 9.26 -13.88
C PHE A 250 10.79 9.30 -12.89
N GLN A 251 11.00 8.20 -12.15
CA GLN A 251 12.07 8.04 -11.19
C GLN A 251 12.51 6.59 -11.21
N ILE A 252 13.78 6.38 -10.90
CA ILE A 252 14.27 5.05 -10.57
C ILE A 252 14.47 5.02 -9.07
N ARG A 253 13.83 4.04 -8.44
CA ARG A 253 14.04 3.76 -7.02
C ARG A 253 14.71 2.42 -6.81
N HIS A 254 14.77 1.57 -7.84
CA HIS A 254 15.25 0.19 -7.76
C HIS A 254 16.72 0.10 -7.34
N ASP A 255 17.56 1.02 -7.81
CA ASP A 255 19.02 0.96 -7.59
C ASP A 255 19.47 1.69 -6.32
N ASP A 256 18.53 2.39 -5.68
CA ASP A 256 18.69 2.97 -4.35
C ASP A 256 18.25 1.94 -3.30
N GLU A 257 18.81 2.01 -2.10
CA GLU A 257 18.48 1.13 -0.96
C GLU A 257 16.95 1.01 -0.74
N ARG A 258 16.21 2.06 -1.13
CA ARG A 258 14.76 2.23 -1.05
C ARG A 258 13.96 1.33 -1.99
N GLY A 259 14.47 0.98 -3.18
CA GLY A 259 13.78 0.10 -4.13
C GLY A 259 13.88 -1.37 -3.76
N HIS A 260 15.01 -1.77 -3.21
CA HIS A 260 15.21 -3.10 -2.64
C HIS A 260 14.18 -3.41 -1.56
N PHE A 261 13.80 -2.44 -0.72
CA PHE A 261 12.73 -2.63 0.27
C PHE A 261 11.38 -2.98 -0.36
N PHE A 262 11.01 -2.35 -1.47
CA PHE A 262 9.76 -2.69 -2.17
C PHE A 262 9.83 -4.09 -2.79
N LEU A 263 10.96 -4.44 -3.40
CA LEU A 263 11.16 -5.78 -3.96
C LEU A 263 11.11 -6.88 -2.90
N ILE A 264 11.77 -6.66 -1.77
CA ILE A 264 11.78 -7.57 -0.63
C ILE A 264 10.37 -7.68 -0.04
N LEU A 265 9.64 -6.58 0.12
CA LEU A 265 8.28 -6.60 0.66
C LEU A 265 7.31 -7.36 -0.25
N PHE A 266 7.37 -7.13 -1.57
CA PHE A 266 6.53 -7.83 -2.54
C PHE A 266 6.92 -9.31 -2.66
N GLY A 267 8.22 -9.62 -2.62
CA GLY A 267 8.74 -11.00 -2.64
C GLY A 267 8.38 -11.78 -1.37
N ALA A 268 8.54 -11.17 -0.20
CA ALA A 268 8.19 -11.78 1.09
C ALA A 268 6.69 -12.07 1.20
N LEU A 269 5.84 -11.21 0.64
CA LEU A 269 4.39 -11.43 0.59
C LEU A 269 4.04 -12.64 -0.30
N ALA A 270 4.63 -12.70 -1.51
CA ALA A 270 4.40 -13.82 -2.42
C ALA A 270 4.85 -15.15 -1.82
N VAL A 271 6.01 -15.19 -1.17
CA VAL A 271 6.56 -16.38 -0.50
C VAL A 271 5.75 -16.76 0.73
N SER A 272 5.43 -15.81 1.62
CA SER A 272 4.63 -16.06 2.82
C SER A 272 3.28 -16.69 2.47
N ARG A 273 2.63 -16.22 1.40
CA ARG A 273 1.33 -16.75 0.97
C ARG A 273 1.44 -18.07 0.23
N ALA A 274 2.49 -18.29 -0.57
CA ALA A 274 2.76 -19.60 -1.16
C ALA A 274 2.97 -20.68 -0.08
N MET A 275 3.67 -20.33 1.01
CA MET A 275 3.84 -21.22 2.15
C MET A 275 2.52 -21.53 2.86
N VAL A 276 1.67 -20.53 3.09
CA VAL A 276 0.35 -20.72 3.72
C VAL A 276 -0.58 -21.57 2.85
N ALA A 277 -0.61 -21.34 1.55
CA ALA A 277 -1.44 -22.10 0.60
C ALA A 277 -0.99 -23.56 0.41
N GLY A 278 0.28 -23.87 0.72
CA GLY A 278 0.82 -25.23 0.73
C GLY A 278 0.67 -25.95 2.08
N SER A 279 0.29 -25.23 3.14
CA SER A 279 0.08 -25.79 4.48
C SER A 279 -1.38 -26.07 4.81
N ASP A 280 -2.31 -25.86 3.87
CA ASP A 280 -3.74 -26.08 4.06
C ASP A 280 -4.07 -27.59 4.10
N PRO A 281 -4.38 -28.18 5.26
CA PRO A 281 -4.55 -29.62 5.40
C PRO A 281 -5.79 -30.16 4.66
N ASP A 282 -6.78 -29.30 4.37
CA ASP A 282 -8.01 -29.69 3.70
C ASP A 282 -7.80 -29.98 2.19
N ARG A 283 -6.71 -29.48 1.59
CA ARG A 283 -6.39 -29.71 0.17
C ARG A 283 -5.91 -31.12 -0.13
N ASP A 284 -5.29 -31.79 0.84
CA ASP A 284 -4.76 -33.15 0.69
C ASP A 284 -5.81 -34.23 0.99
N GLY A 285 -6.97 -33.85 1.54
CA GLY A 285 -8.08 -34.77 1.84
C GLY A 285 -9.03 -35.04 0.68
N GLU A 286 -9.03 -34.19 -0.36
CA GLU A 286 -10.00 -34.25 -1.46
C GLU A 286 -9.49 -35.02 -2.69
N GLN A 287 -8.22 -35.44 -2.71
CA GLN A 287 -7.63 -36.23 -3.81
C GLN A 287 -7.66 -37.75 -3.58
N THR A 288 -8.27 -38.23 -2.49
CA THR A 288 -8.26 -39.64 -2.10
C THR A 288 -9.64 -40.32 -2.13
N GLN A 289 -10.60 -39.79 -2.89
CA GLN A 289 -11.90 -40.45 -3.13
C GLN A 289 -12.12 -40.78 -4.60
#